data_AF-A0A959RMZ8-F1
#
_entry.id   AF-A0A959RMZ8-F1
#
_cell.length_a   1.000
_cell.length_b   1.000
_cell.length_c   1.000
_cell.angle_alpha   90.00
_cell.angle_beta   90.00
_cell.angle_gamma   90.00
#
_symmetry.space_group_name_H-M   'P 1'
#
loop_
_entity.id
_entity.type
_entity.pdbx_description
1 polymer ?
#
loop_
_entity_poly.entity_id
_entity_poly.type
_entity_poly.pdbx_seq_one_letter_code
_entity_poly.pdbx_strand_id
1 'polypeptide(L)'
;MKTWLRGFIHSFPIQLVFLHFRKYQILLVFWFILFSTVNSTFMKAFGADSLFLAPEYLGNVSSFSMAIVGAAVGMFIMSWNIATFILFSRYFRFLAATTNPFLKYCINNAIIPLVFILFYFVKAYRFDLDKELISPVEILFLFGGFLSGLIFFLAVSMIYFFRADRSILRKMMPVINNPQSYITHLKPIKEVYHGGQMMNVKVYFETPIRLRPARDVSHYTDEFVASIFKRHHFAAVLSVFIAFLFLVLIGFFQDYAVFQLPAAASITIFFSILIGVAASFSYFLQSWSILYLVGLLLVLNFFYKKDWIDPRNKAYGINYWNPKERPAYTKEGLNAICTPENMNADRQNMIGILNKWKQKQTADKPFLVFVNASGGGHRSATFTMSVLQRLDSLTKGKILDKTFLISGASGGVIGASYFRELYWQKLKGQPIHLQDKKYVDDIAGDLLNPVFTSFFARDLISPAQKFKVGPYSYVKDRGYAFEQQLNRNTHGFLDKHLKDYAAAEKEAQIPLMFFNSVVTRDSRKMIISTQPVRFMMKAPQDTTMRPSVDPDAVDFASFFAKQDPENIRILTALRMNATFPIILPNVWLPSDPVIDVMDAGLRDNYGEETTLRFLIWFDDWIQKNTSGV
;
A
#
# COMPACT_ATOMS: atom_id res chain seq x y z
N MET A 1 8.91 -52.01 4.22
CA MET A 1 8.24 -50.77 4.67
C MET A 1 9.09 -49.90 5.62
N LYS A 2 9.67 -50.45 6.72
CA LYS A 2 10.44 -49.67 7.72
C LYS A 2 11.69 -48.93 7.18
N THR A 3 12.43 -49.52 6.22
CA THR A 3 13.69 -48.94 5.71
C THR A 3 13.48 -47.74 4.79
N TRP A 4 12.48 -47.83 3.90
CA TRP A 4 12.11 -46.75 2.99
C TRP A 4 11.55 -45.54 3.74
N LEU A 5 10.66 -45.77 4.73
CA LEU A 5 10.11 -44.71 5.57
C LEU A 5 11.20 -43.99 6.38
N ARG A 6 12.16 -44.74 6.93
CA ARG A 6 13.34 -44.15 7.58
C ARG A 6 14.20 -43.36 6.59
N GLY A 7 14.41 -43.88 5.37
CA GLY A 7 15.15 -43.16 4.32
C GLY A 7 14.48 -41.86 3.90
N PHE A 8 13.15 -41.86 3.79
CA PHE A 8 12.34 -40.68 3.48
C PHE A 8 12.36 -39.63 4.60
N ILE A 9 12.14 -40.03 5.85
CA ILE A 9 12.19 -39.12 7.01
C ILE A 9 13.59 -38.52 7.17
N HIS A 10 14.64 -39.31 6.99
CA HIS A 10 16.04 -38.85 7.07
C HIS A 10 16.58 -38.32 5.73
N SER A 11 15.71 -38.00 4.78
CA SER A 11 16.10 -37.32 3.55
C SER A 11 16.32 -35.83 3.82
N PHE A 12 17.27 -35.23 3.10
CA PHE A 12 17.62 -33.83 3.29
C PHE A 12 16.43 -32.87 3.12
N PRO A 13 15.53 -33.03 2.12
CA PRO A 13 14.37 -32.14 1.96
C PRO A 13 13.41 -32.18 3.15
N ILE A 14 13.12 -33.38 3.65
CA ILE A 14 12.18 -33.56 4.77
C ILE A 14 12.78 -33.02 6.07
N GLN A 15 14.07 -33.26 6.29
CA GLN A 15 14.80 -32.68 7.42
C GLN A 15 14.82 -31.15 7.38
N LEU A 16 14.96 -30.54 6.20
CA LEU A 16 14.87 -29.08 6.04
C LEU A 16 13.47 -28.55 6.40
N VAL A 17 12.40 -29.19 5.93
CA VAL A 17 11.02 -28.81 6.29
C VAL A 17 10.83 -28.86 7.80
N PHE A 18 11.22 -29.95 8.47
CA PHE A 18 11.13 -30.03 9.94
C PHE A 18 11.95 -28.95 10.64
N LEU A 19 13.12 -28.60 10.09
CA LEU A 19 13.98 -27.57 10.67
C LEU A 19 13.34 -26.19 10.59
N HIS A 20 12.66 -25.83 9.49
CA HIS A 20 11.91 -24.57 9.37
C HIS A 20 10.83 -24.42 10.45
N PHE A 21 10.10 -25.50 10.75
CA PHE A 21 9.09 -25.47 11.81
C PHE A 21 9.67 -25.52 13.23
N ARG A 22 10.90 -26.01 13.39
CA ARG A 22 11.58 -26.12 14.69
C ARG A 22 12.43 -24.89 15.03
N LYS A 23 12.97 -24.19 14.04
CA LYS A 23 13.95 -23.08 14.20
C LYS A 23 13.64 -21.95 13.22
N TYR A 24 13.75 -20.70 13.70
CA TYR A 24 13.51 -19.48 12.91
C TYR A 24 12.12 -19.44 12.25
N GLN A 25 11.09 -19.88 12.98
CA GLN A 25 9.68 -19.89 12.55
C GLN A 25 9.19 -18.53 12.04
N ILE A 26 9.78 -17.43 12.51
CA ILE A 26 9.47 -16.08 12.04
C ILE A 26 9.62 -15.94 10.52
N LEU A 27 10.53 -16.68 9.88
CA LEU A 27 10.68 -16.66 8.41
C LEU A 27 9.49 -17.30 7.68
N LEU A 28 8.74 -18.19 8.33
CA LEU A 28 7.53 -18.80 7.76
C LEU A 28 6.34 -17.84 7.72
N VAL A 29 6.37 -16.74 8.48
CA VAL A 29 5.29 -15.72 8.45
C VAL A 29 5.16 -15.13 7.05
N PHE A 30 6.26 -14.91 6.33
CA PHE A 30 6.23 -14.38 4.97
C PHE A 30 5.53 -15.34 4.00
N TRP A 31 5.82 -16.65 4.10
CA TRP A 31 5.11 -17.67 3.32
C TRP A 31 3.63 -17.72 3.70
N PHE A 32 3.31 -17.71 5.00
CA PHE A 32 1.93 -17.72 5.49
C PHE A 32 1.12 -16.55 4.92
N ILE A 33 1.69 -15.34 4.90
CA ILE A 33 1.05 -14.16 4.30
C ILE A 33 0.83 -14.37 2.81
N LEU A 34 1.84 -14.80 2.04
CA LEU A 34 1.70 -15.05 0.60
C LEU A 34 0.62 -16.11 0.29
N PHE A 35 0.63 -17.24 1.01
CA PHE A 35 -0.41 -18.27 0.87
C PHE A 35 -1.81 -17.71 1.21
N SER A 36 -1.92 -16.92 2.28
CA SER A 36 -3.20 -16.36 2.73
C SER A 36 -3.74 -15.30 1.77
N THR A 37 -2.87 -14.48 1.17
CA THR A 37 -3.25 -13.50 0.15
C THR A 37 -3.77 -14.20 -1.10
N VAL A 38 -3.02 -15.17 -1.63
CA VAL A 38 -3.42 -15.95 -2.82
C VAL A 38 -4.66 -16.81 -2.56
N ASN A 39 -4.90 -17.20 -1.30
CA ASN A 39 -6.12 -17.91 -0.91
C ASN A 39 -7.37 -17.01 -0.76
N SER A 40 -7.24 -15.68 -0.93
CA SER A 40 -8.32 -14.72 -0.69
C SER A 40 -8.82 -14.71 0.77
N THR A 41 -7.95 -15.04 1.75
CA THR A 41 -8.27 -14.93 3.18
C THR A 41 -7.70 -13.66 3.79
N PHE A 42 -6.49 -13.29 3.39
CA PHE A 42 -5.84 -12.07 3.86
C PHE A 42 -6.33 -10.86 3.05
N MET A 43 -6.80 -9.81 3.73
CA MET A 43 -7.21 -8.53 3.13
C MET A 43 -8.21 -8.66 1.96
N LYS A 44 -9.10 -9.66 1.99
CA LYS A 44 -10.11 -9.91 0.94
C LYS A 44 -10.98 -8.69 0.61
N ALA A 45 -11.43 -7.95 1.62
CA ALA A 45 -12.24 -6.75 1.44
C ALA A 45 -11.53 -5.66 0.62
N PHE A 46 -10.20 -5.73 0.51
CA PHE A 46 -9.35 -4.79 -0.23
C PHE A 46 -8.89 -5.33 -1.59
N GLY A 47 -9.31 -6.54 -2.00
CA GLY A 47 -8.87 -7.15 -3.25
C GLY A 47 -7.38 -7.51 -3.29
N ALA A 48 -6.79 -7.85 -2.13
CA ALA A 48 -5.35 -8.19 -2.09
C ALA A 48 -4.99 -9.43 -2.95
N ASP A 49 -5.93 -10.34 -3.13
CA ASP A 49 -5.82 -11.50 -4.01
C ASP A 49 -5.75 -11.10 -5.49
N SER A 50 -6.60 -10.17 -5.95
CA SER A 50 -6.58 -9.73 -7.35
C SER A 50 -5.24 -9.10 -7.74
N LEU A 51 -4.58 -8.38 -6.82
CA LEU A 51 -3.24 -7.82 -7.03
C LEU A 51 -2.16 -8.87 -7.31
N PHE A 52 -2.35 -10.11 -6.83
CA PHE A 52 -1.43 -11.23 -7.06
C PHE A 52 -1.86 -12.12 -8.23
N LEU A 53 -3.16 -12.31 -8.43
CA LEU A 53 -3.71 -13.23 -9.41
C LEU A 53 -3.83 -12.60 -10.80
N ALA A 54 -4.18 -11.31 -10.86
CA ALA A 54 -4.27 -10.52 -12.08
C ALA A 54 -3.42 -9.24 -11.93
N PRO A 55 -2.08 -9.36 -11.85
CA PRO A 55 -1.21 -8.22 -11.60
C PRO A 55 -1.21 -7.29 -12.81
N GLU A 56 -1.67 -6.06 -12.62
CA GLU A 56 -1.65 -5.04 -13.67
C GLU A 56 -0.25 -4.41 -13.81
N TYR A 57 0.16 -4.10 -15.04
CA TYR A 57 1.31 -3.25 -15.31
C TYR A 57 1.03 -2.36 -16.53
N LEU A 58 1.24 -1.05 -16.38
CA LEU A 58 0.96 -0.06 -17.43
C LEU A 58 -0.46 -0.18 -18.04
N GLY A 59 -1.48 -0.31 -17.18
CA GLY A 59 -2.87 -0.37 -17.62
C GLY A 59 -3.37 -1.76 -18.03
N ASN A 60 -2.51 -2.79 -18.02
CA ASN A 60 -2.86 -4.09 -18.60
C ASN A 60 -2.39 -5.28 -17.75
N VAL A 61 -3.24 -6.29 -17.63
CA VAL A 61 -2.86 -7.64 -17.18
C VAL A 61 -2.36 -8.41 -18.39
N SER A 62 -1.09 -8.78 -18.37
CA SER A 62 -0.39 -9.37 -19.53
C SER A 62 0.68 -10.37 -19.12
N SER A 63 1.16 -11.18 -20.06
CA SER A 63 2.30 -12.07 -19.81
C SER A 63 3.54 -11.34 -19.30
N PHE A 64 3.74 -10.07 -19.72
CA PHE A 64 4.84 -9.25 -19.23
C PHE A 64 4.67 -8.84 -17.77
N SER A 65 3.47 -8.39 -17.38
CA SER A 65 3.15 -8.10 -15.97
C SER A 65 3.35 -9.33 -15.07
N MET A 66 2.91 -10.50 -15.54
CA MET A 66 3.10 -11.78 -14.87
C MET A 66 4.58 -12.18 -14.81
N ALA A 67 5.37 -11.88 -15.84
CA ALA A 67 6.82 -12.11 -15.81
C ALA A 67 7.53 -11.27 -14.74
N ILE A 68 7.10 -10.01 -14.53
CA ILE A 68 7.65 -9.17 -13.44
C ILE A 68 7.33 -9.80 -12.08
N VAL A 69 6.09 -10.26 -11.86
CA VAL A 69 5.70 -10.96 -10.63
C VAL A 69 6.46 -12.27 -10.47
N GLY A 70 6.60 -13.06 -11.52
CA GLY A 70 7.38 -14.30 -11.53
C GLY A 70 8.84 -14.06 -11.15
N ALA A 71 9.46 -13.01 -11.69
CA ALA A 71 10.83 -12.61 -11.33
C ALA A 71 10.93 -12.18 -9.86
N ALA A 72 9.95 -11.42 -9.35
CA ALA A 72 9.89 -11.04 -7.94
C ALA A 72 9.73 -12.25 -7.01
N VAL A 73 8.87 -13.22 -7.36
CA VAL A 73 8.73 -14.49 -6.64
C VAL A 73 10.03 -15.30 -6.71
N GLY A 74 10.73 -15.30 -7.85
CA GLY A 74 12.06 -15.87 -7.98
C GLY A 74 13.08 -15.24 -7.04
N MET A 75 13.07 -13.90 -6.91
CA MET A 75 13.89 -13.17 -5.96
C MET A 75 13.58 -13.58 -4.52
N PHE A 76 12.31 -13.72 -4.17
CA PHE A 76 11.88 -14.16 -2.85
C PHE A 76 12.33 -15.58 -2.53
N ILE A 77 12.15 -16.52 -3.47
CA ILE A 77 12.61 -17.90 -3.34
C ILE A 77 14.13 -17.94 -3.16
N MET A 78 14.88 -17.14 -3.92
CA MET A 78 16.33 -17.07 -3.75
C MET A 78 16.72 -16.48 -2.41
N SER A 79 16.09 -15.38 -1.97
CA SER A 79 16.36 -14.78 -0.66
C SER A 79 16.05 -15.76 0.48
N TRP A 80 14.92 -16.48 0.39
CA TRP A 80 14.58 -17.57 1.29
C TRP A 80 15.69 -18.63 1.37
N ASN A 81 16.16 -19.12 0.22
CA ASN A 81 17.22 -20.12 0.16
C ASN A 81 18.54 -19.59 0.73
N ILE A 82 18.89 -18.34 0.43
CA ILE A 82 20.10 -17.69 0.93
C ILE A 82 20.06 -17.54 2.45
N ALA A 83 18.99 -16.94 2.97
CA ALA A 83 18.78 -16.72 4.39
C ALA A 83 18.83 -18.04 5.17
N THR A 84 18.11 -19.05 4.70
CA THR A 84 18.01 -20.33 5.38
C THR A 84 19.28 -21.16 5.23
N PHE A 85 20.01 -21.03 4.11
CA PHE A 85 21.36 -21.60 3.97
C PHE A 85 22.32 -21.01 5.00
N ILE A 86 22.31 -19.69 5.22
CA ILE A 86 23.15 -19.04 6.24
C ILE A 86 22.86 -19.60 7.64
N LEU A 87 21.57 -19.71 7.98
CA LEU A 87 21.13 -20.09 9.32
C LEU A 87 21.26 -21.61 9.59
N PHE A 88 21.08 -22.43 8.55
CA PHE A 88 20.96 -23.89 8.68
C PHE A 88 22.17 -24.69 8.22
N SER A 89 23.07 -24.13 7.42
CA SER A 89 24.27 -24.83 6.93
C SER A 89 25.09 -25.50 8.03
N ARG A 90 25.17 -24.87 9.21
CA ARG A 90 25.83 -25.43 10.41
C ARG A 90 25.27 -26.77 10.91
N TYR A 91 24.00 -27.08 10.62
CA TYR A 91 23.38 -28.35 11.02
C TYR A 91 23.64 -29.47 10.00
N PHE A 92 24.16 -29.15 8.82
CA PHE A 92 24.31 -30.05 7.67
C PHE A 92 25.74 -30.03 7.11
N ARG A 93 26.70 -30.54 7.90
CA ARG A 93 28.13 -30.52 7.54
C ARG A 93 28.45 -31.25 6.23
N PHE A 94 27.65 -32.26 5.85
CA PHE A 94 27.90 -33.04 4.63
C PHE A 94 27.91 -32.15 3.38
N LEU A 95 27.21 -31.01 3.39
CA LEU A 95 27.19 -30.05 2.29
C LEU A 95 28.60 -29.52 1.97
N ALA A 96 29.46 -29.34 2.97
CA ALA A 96 30.83 -28.85 2.76
C ALA A 96 31.68 -29.80 1.91
N ALA A 97 31.36 -31.09 1.90
CA ALA A 97 32.04 -32.11 1.09
C ALA A 97 31.39 -32.32 -0.29
N THR A 98 30.43 -31.47 -0.67
CA THR A 98 29.72 -31.57 -1.95
C THR A 98 30.11 -30.46 -2.91
N THR A 99 30.20 -30.77 -4.20
CA THR A 99 30.33 -29.75 -5.26
C THR A 99 29.07 -28.88 -5.34
N ASN A 100 29.22 -27.56 -5.47
CA ASN A 100 28.11 -26.60 -5.52
C ASN A 100 27.11 -26.76 -4.34
N PRO A 101 27.54 -26.56 -3.09
CA PRO A 101 26.74 -26.83 -1.89
C PRO A 101 25.45 -26.02 -1.86
N PHE A 102 25.48 -24.78 -2.33
CA PHE A 102 24.31 -23.90 -2.34
C PHE A 102 23.23 -24.39 -3.32
N LEU A 103 23.60 -24.84 -4.53
CA LEU A 103 22.64 -25.41 -5.47
C LEU A 103 21.94 -26.65 -4.89
N LYS A 104 22.72 -27.55 -4.28
CA LYS A 104 22.19 -28.76 -3.63
C LYS A 104 21.23 -28.37 -2.49
N TYR A 105 21.57 -27.35 -1.72
CA TYR A 105 20.66 -26.79 -0.73
C TYR A 105 19.35 -26.32 -1.36
N CYS A 106 19.39 -25.50 -2.41
CA CYS A 106 18.19 -24.98 -3.07
C CYS A 106 17.29 -26.09 -3.63
N ILE A 107 17.86 -27.12 -4.27
CA ILE A 107 17.10 -28.27 -4.79
C ILE A 107 16.36 -28.99 -3.65
N ASN A 108 17.03 -29.21 -2.53
CA ASN A 108 16.43 -29.93 -1.41
C ASN A 108 15.52 -29.04 -0.55
N ASN A 109 15.68 -27.72 -0.60
CA ASN A 109 14.84 -26.73 0.07
C ASN A 109 13.66 -26.23 -0.78
N ALA A 110 13.33 -26.95 -1.87
CA ALA A 110 12.32 -26.54 -2.84
C ALA A 110 10.88 -26.86 -2.45
N ILE A 111 10.63 -27.67 -1.40
CA ILE A 111 9.28 -28.16 -1.05
C ILE A 111 8.29 -27.00 -0.83
N ILE A 112 8.59 -26.06 0.07
CA ILE A 112 7.69 -24.92 0.37
C ILE A 112 7.48 -24.03 -0.88
N PRO A 113 8.55 -23.58 -1.59
CA PRO A 113 8.40 -22.85 -2.85
C PRO A 113 7.55 -23.55 -3.91
N LEU A 114 7.78 -24.84 -4.15
CA LEU A 114 7.06 -25.59 -5.19
C LEU A 114 5.58 -25.76 -4.83
N VAL A 115 5.28 -26.04 -3.56
CA VAL A 115 3.90 -26.10 -3.07
C VAL A 115 3.21 -24.74 -3.26
N PHE A 116 3.90 -23.64 -2.98
CA PHE A 116 3.36 -22.29 -3.20
C PHE A 116 3.09 -22.02 -4.69
N ILE A 117 4.02 -22.34 -5.58
CA ILE A 117 3.84 -22.11 -7.03
C ILE A 117 2.66 -22.93 -7.57
N LEU A 118 2.55 -24.21 -7.19
CA LEU A 118 1.41 -25.06 -7.59
C LEU A 118 0.10 -24.49 -7.06
N PHE A 119 0.07 -24.09 -5.78
CA PHE A 119 -1.09 -23.46 -5.16
C PHE A 119 -1.49 -22.17 -5.87
N TYR A 120 -0.50 -21.32 -6.20
CA TYR A 120 -0.69 -20.07 -6.92
C TYR A 120 -1.33 -20.30 -8.28
N PHE A 121 -0.83 -21.22 -9.10
CA PHE A 121 -1.43 -21.48 -10.42
C PHE A 121 -2.83 -22.07 -10.34
N VAL A 122 -3.12 -22.93 -9.36
CA VAL A 122 -4.49 -23.43 -9.15
C VAL A 122 -5.45 -22.29 -8.81
N LYS A 123 -5.01 -21.32 -7.99
CA LYS A 123 -5.82 -20.17 -7.61
C LYS A 123 -5.95 -19.14 -8.74
N ALA A 124 -4.87 -18.87 -9.47
CA ALA A 124 -4.86 -17.99 -10.63
C ALA A 124 -5.78 -18.54 -11.72
N TYR A 125 -5.69 -19.83 -12.05
CA TYR A 125 -6.57 -20.46 -13.05
C TYR A 125 -8.06 -20.27 -12.74
N ARG A 126 -8.46 -20.47 -11.47
CA ARG A 126 -9.85 -20.26 -11.05
C ARG A 126 -10.25 -18.79 -11.08
N PHE A 127 -9.37 -17.91 -10.65
CA PHE A 127 -9.63 -16.47 -10.67
C PHE A 127 -9.79 -15.95 -12.09
N ASP A 128 -8.88 -16.31 -12.98
CA ASP A 128 -8.88 -15.85 -14.37
C ASP A 128 -10.10 -16.38 -15.15
N LEU A 129 -10.52 -17.63 -14.90
CA LEU A 129 -11.73 -18.19 -15.51
C LEU A 129 -13.02 -17.61 -14.93
N ASP A 130 -13.15 -17.55 -13.61
CA ASP A 130 -14.43 -17.26 -12.94
C ASP A 130 -14.65 -15.75 -12.70
N LYS A 131 -13.57 -14.94 -12.70
CA LYS A 131 -13.61 -13.50 -12.40
C LYS A 131 -13.21 -12.63 -13.58
N GLU A 132 -12.07 -12.90 -14.21
CA GLU A 132 -11.62 -12.16 -15.40
C GLU A 132 -12.35 -12.63 -16.67
N LEU A 133 -12.94 -13.82 -16.64
CA LEU A 133 -13.70 -14.43 -17.75
C LEU A 133 -12.85 -14.57 -19.02
N ILE A 134 -11.54 -14.81 -18.87
CA ILE A 134 -10.61 -14.97 -19.99
C ILE A 134 -10.44 -16.43 -20.40
N SER A 135 -10.01 -16.66 -21.64
CA SER A 135 -9.93 -18.01 -22.21
C SER A 135 -8.79 -18.85 -21.60
N PRO A 136 -8.91 -20.19 -21.53
CA PRO A 136 -7.83 -21.05 -21.05
C PRO A 136 -6.50 -20.87 -21.81
N VAL A 137 -6.56 -20.49 -23.09
CA VAL A 137 -5.37 -20.24 -23.91
C VAL A 137 -4.65 -18.98 -23.44
N GLU A 138 -5.37 -17.89 -23.17
CA GLU A 138 -4.81 -16.67 -22.60
C GLU A 138 -4.20 -16.92 -21.22
N ILE A 139 -4.86 -17.73 -20.38
CA ILE A 139 -4.32 -18.12 -19.07
C ILE A 139 -2.97 -18.85 -19.22
N LEU A 140 -2.83 -19.73 -20.21
CA LEU A 140 -1.54 -20.39 -20.48
C LEU A 140 -0.45 -19.39 -20.88
N PHE A 141 -0.78 -18.34 -21.64
CA PHE A 141 0.16 -17.25 -21.92
C PHE A 141 0.55 -16.46 -20.67
N LEU A 142 -0.40 -16.18 -19.76
CA LEU A 142 -0.11 -15.53 -18.48
C LEU A 142 0.82 -16.39 -17.61
N PHE A 143 0.57 -17.71 -17.55
CA PHE A 143 1.39 -18.66 -16.81
C PHE A 143 2.79 -18.79 -17.42
N GLY A 144 2.88 -18.82 -18.75
CA GLY A 144 4.15 -18.78 -19.48
C GLY A 144 4.95 -17.52 -19.15
N GLY A 145 4.28 -16.37 -19.08
CA GLY A 145 4.86 -15.11 -18.60
C GLY A 145 5.47 -15.24 -17.21
N PHE A 146 4.67 -15.68 -16.23
CA PHE A 146 5.12 -15.89 -14.86
C PHE A 146 6.33 -16.83 -14.77
N LEU A 147 6.24 -18.01 -15.40
CA LEU A 147 7.32 -19.00 -15.39
C LEU A 147 8.59 -18.47 -16.05
N SER A 148 8.47 -17.69 -17.13
CA SER A 148 9.62 -17.10 -17.81
C SER A 148 10.39 -16.15 -16.88
N GLY A 149 9.69 -15.27 -16.17
CA GLY A 149 10.30 -14.34 -15.22
C GLY A 149 10.93 -15.06 -14.02
N LEU A 150 10.24 -16.07 -13.49
CA LEU A 150 10.72 -16.91 -12.40
C LEU A 150 12.04 -17.62 -12.79
N ILE A 151 12.03 -18.35 -13.91
CA ILE A 151 13.18 -19.10 -14.41
C ILE A 151 14.33 -18.16 -14.72
N PHE A 152 14.07 -17.02 -15.37
CA PHE A 152 15.07 -16.02 -15.67
C PHE A 152 15.80 -15.56 -14.40
N PHE A 153 15.04 -15.17 -13.36
CA PHE A 153 15.65 -14.67 -12.13
C PHE A 153 16.43 -15.76 -11.38
N LEU A 154 15.88 -16.97 -11.30
CA LEU A 154 16.57 -18.12 -10.69
C LEU A 154 17.88 -18.44 -11.44
N ALA A 155 17.86 -18.43 -12.77
CA ALA A 155 19.04 -18.71 -13.60
C ALA A 155 20.13 -17.64 -13.41
N VAL A 156 19.78 -16.35 -13.46
CA VAL A 156 20.71 -15.24 -13.22
C VAL A 156 21.32 -15.35 -11.83
N SER A 157 20.50 -15.63 -10.81
CA SER A 157 20.97 -15.81 -9.44
C SER A 157 21.93 -17.00 -9.30
N MET A 158 21.61 -18.14 -9.92
CA MET A 158 22.48 -19.31 -9.91
C MET A 158 23.81 -19.06 -10.62
N ILE A 159 23.83 -18.32 -11.73
CA ILE A 159 25.07 -17.91 -12.41
C ILE A 159 25.96 -17.10 -11.47
N TYR A 160 25.38 -16.15 -10.72
CA TYR A 160 26.11 -15.37 -9.71
C TYR A 160 26.70 -16.26 -8.62
N PHE A 161 25.90 -17.15 -8.01
CA PHE A 161 26.37 -18.04 -6.95
C PHE A 161 27.37 -19.08 -7.44
N PHE A 162 27.26 -19.62 -8.66
CA PHE A 162 28.28 -20.50 -9.21
C PHE A 162 29.63 -19.81 -9.42
N ARG A 163 29.62 -18.54 -9.83
CA ARG A 163 30.86 -17.74 -9.91
C ARG A 163 31.47 -17.52 -8.52
N ALA A 164 30.63 -17.23 -7.52
CA ALA A 164 31.06 -17.12 -6.13
C ALA A 164 31.65 -18.45 -5.62
N ASP A 165 30.96 -19.57 -5.82
CA ASP A 165 31.39 -20.92 -5.43
C ASP A 165 32.74 -21.29 -6.07
N ARG A 166 32.92 -21.04 -7.37
CA ARG A 166 34.22 -21.28 -8.05
C ARG A 166 35.34 -20.42 -7.48
N SER A 167 35.06 -19.15 -7.15
CA SER A 167 36.05 -18.24 -6.53
C SER A 167 36.43 -18.71 -5.13
N ILE A 168 35.45 -19.15 -4.33
CA ILE A 168 35.66 -19.69 -2.98
C ILE A 168 36.48 -20.99 -3.07
N LEU A 169 36.06 -21.94 -3.91
CA LEU A 169 36.77 -23.21 -4.12
C LEU A 169 38.22 -22.96 -4.55
N ARG A 170 38.48 -22.08 -5.54
CA ARG A 170 39.85 -21.74 -5.96
C ARG A 170 40.71 -21.19 -4.82
N LYS A 171 40.15 -20.34 -3.95
CA LYS A 171 40.86 -19.81 -2.78
C LYS A 171 41.04 -20.85 -1.67
N MET A 172 40.26 -21.93 -1.67
CA MET A 172 40.30 -22.97 -0.65
C MET A 172 41.01 -24.25 -1.08
N MET A 173 41.18 -24.52 -2.38
CA MET A 173 41.96 -25.66 -2.91
C MET A 173 43.37 -25.78 -2.30
N PRO A 174 44.13 -24.69 -2.04
CA PRO A 174 45.44 -24.80 -1.39
C PRO A 174 45.34 -25.33 0.05
N VAL A 175 44.27 -24.97 0.76
CA VAL A 175 44.00 -25.39 2.15
C VAL A 175 43.42 -26.81 2.21
N ILE A 176 42.64 -27.19 1.20
CA ILE A 176 42.04 -28.53 1.06
C ILE A 176 43.10 -29.57 0.67
N ASN A 177 44.05 -29.21 -0.18
CA ASN A 177 45.10 -30.12 -0.66
C ASN A 177 46.27 -30.26 0.35
N ASN A 178 46.45 -29.30 1.26
CA ASN A 178 47.44 -29.37 2.35
C ASN A 178 46.79 -29.02 3.71
N PRO A 179 45.96 -29.91 4.28
CA PRO A 179 45.28 -29.64 5.56
C PRO A 179 46.27 -29.47 6.74
N GLN A 180 47.50 -29.96 6.61
CA GLN A 180 48.56 -29.79 7.62
C GLN A 180 49.18 -28.38 7.63
N SER A 181 49.07 -27.57 6.57
CA SER A 181 49.68 -26.24 6.56
C SER A 181 48.90 -25.19 7.35
N TYR A 182 47.72 -25.53 7.88
CA TYR A 182 47.00 -24.71 8.86
C TYR A 182 47.33 -25.11 10.32
N ILE A 183 48.10 -26.19 10.50
CA ILE A 183 48.53 -26.71 11.81
C ILE A 183 50.01 -26.37 12.02
N THR A 184 50.31 -25.09 12.15
CA THR A 184 51.57 -24.59 12.73
C THR A 184 51.33 -23.10 12.98
N HIS A 185 51.07 -22.62 14.19
CA HIS A 185 51.90 -22.78 15.38
C HIS A 185 51.07 -22.73 16.68
N LEU A 186 51.46 -23.60 17.63
CA LEU A 186 51.23 -23.47 19.08
C LEU A 186 49.78 -23.40 19.60
N LYS A 187 49.00 -24.48 19.47
CA LYS A 187 48.02 -24.87 20.51
C LYS A 187 47.99 -26.39 20.67
N PRO A 188 47.89 -26.93 21.90
CA PRO A 188 47.72 -28.37 22.10
C PRO A 188 46.44 -28.82 21.39
N ILE A 189 46.44 -30.09 20.94
CA ILE A 189 45.31 -30.75 20.26
C ILE A 189 44.06 -30.46 21.09
N LYS A 190 43.25 -29.47 20.66
CA LYS A 190 41.92 -29.28 21.21
C LYS A 190 41.16 -30.53 20.81
N GLU A 191 40.67 -31.25 21.81
CA GLU A 191 39.66 -32.29 21.64
C GLU A 191 38.63 -31.79 20.61
N VAL A 192 38.31 -32.67 19.66
CA VAL A 192 37.28 -32.44 18.64
C VAL A 192 35.96 -32.25 19.38
N TYR A 193 35.68 -31.00 19.76
CA TYR A 193 34.43 -30.63 20.40
C TYR A 193 33.32 -30.91 19.38
N HIS A 194 32.53 -31.95 19.60
CA HIS A 194 31.28 -32.20 18.87
C HIS A 194 30.23 -31.17 19.31
N GLY A 195 30.50 -29.89 19.06
CA GLY A 195 29.73 -28.75 19.55
C GLY A 195 28.54 -28.41 18.65
N GLY A 196 27.54 -29.29 18.57
CA GLY A 196 26.23 -28.95 18.01
C GLY A 196 25.38 -30.17 17.65
N GLN A 197 24.08 -30.13 17.96
CA GLN A 197 23.11 -31.15 17.52
C GLN A 197 23.11 -31.26 15.99
N MET A 198 23.84 -32.23 15.44
CA MET A 198 23.86 -32.51 14.00
C MET A 198 22.58 -33.25 13.60
N MET A 199 21.99 -32.83 12.48
CA MET A 199 20.80 -33.48 11.94
C MET A 199 21.22 -34.72 11.15
N ASN A 200 20.58 -35.86 11.43
CA ASN A 200 20.89 -37.12 10.74
C ASN A 200 20.24 -37.14 9.35
N VAL A 201 21.04 -36.82 8.33
CA VAL A 201 20.67 -36.86 6.91
C VAL A 201 21.36 -38.06 6.26
N LYS A 202 20.56 -38.96 5.67
CA LYS A 202 21.08 -40.18 5.01
C LYS A 202 21.17 -40.04 3.50
N VAL A 203 20.22 -39.35 2.88
CA VAL A 203 20.12 -39.18 1.43
C VAL A 203 19.75 -37.75 1.08
N TYR A 204 20.23 -37.26 -0.06
CA TYR A 204 19.90 -35.95 -0.60
C TYR A 204 19.76 -36.01 -2.13
N PHE A 205 19.04 -35.06 -2.71
CA PHE A 205 18.98 -34.87 -4.15
C PHE A 205 20.23 -34.14 -4.64
N GLU A 206 21.03 -34.80 -5.47
CA GLU A 206 22.16 -34.16 -6.15
C GLU A 206 21.69 -33.31 -7.33
N THR A 207 20.72 -33.83 -8.08
CA THR A 207 19.97 -33.13 -9.11
C THR A 207 18.47 -33.27 -8.79
N PRO A 208 17.56 -32.54 -9.45
CA PRO A 208 16.12 -32.69 -9.20
C PRO A 208 15.57 -34.12 -9.34
N ILE A 209 16.31 -35.03 -9.97
CA ILE A 209 15.89 -36.42 -10.25
C ILE A 209 16.80 -37.45 -9.58
N ARG A 210 18.09 -37.14 -9.34
CA ARG A 210 19.09 -38.10 -8.84
C ARG A 210 19.33 -37.99 -7.34
N LEU A 211 19.15 -39.09 -6.63
CA LEU A 211 19.49 -39.23 -5.20
C LEU A 211 20.94 -39.69 -5.00
N ARG A 212 21.58 -39.19 -3.93
CA ARG A 212 22.88 -39.68 -3.45
C ARG A 212 22.88 -39.85 -1.92
N PRO A 213 23.67 -40.81 -1.40
CA PRO A 213 23.90 -40.90 0.04
C PRO A 213 24.72 -39.71 0.54
N ALA A 214 24.41 -39.22 1.73
CA ALA A 214 25.23 -38.23 2.42
C ALA A 214 26.55 -38.88 2.85
N ARG A 215 27.68 -38.22 2.58
CA ARG A 215 29.00 -38.70 2.98
C ARG A 215 29.26 -38.37 4.45
N ASP A 216 29.97 -39.27 5.14
CA ASP A 216 30.47 -38.95 6.47
C ASP A 216 31.59 -37.91 6.38
N VAL A 217 31.46 -36.87 7.20
CA VAL A 217 32.31 -35.68 7.25
C VAL A 217 32.80 -35.40 8.67
N SER A 218 32.70 -36.39 9.55
CA SER A 218 33.21 -36.40 10.93
C SER A 218 34.68 -35.99 11.06
N HIS A 219 35.47 -36.11 9.97
CA HIS A 219 36.89 -35.80 9.92
C HIS A 219 37.25 -34.32 9.64
N TYR A 220 36.29 -33.47 9.26
CA TYR A 220 36.56 -32.04 9.04
C TYR A 220 36.43 -31.24 10.35
N THR A 221 37.39 -30.35 10.61
CA THR A 221 37.34 -29.46 11.77
C THR A 221 36.22 -28.42 11.65
N ASP A 222 35.62 -28.05 12.78
CA ASP A 222 34.56 -27.04 12.86
C ASP A 222 35.02 -25.69 12.28
N GLU A 223 36.29 -25.35 12.47
CA GLU A 223 36.91 -24.14 11.93
C GLU A 223 36.98 -24.16 10.40
N PHE A 224 37.33 -25.30 9.80
CA PHE A 224 37.37 -25.45 8.35
C PHE A 224 35.97 -25.33 7.74
N VAL A 225 34.98 -26.04 8.31
CA VAL A 225 33.57 -25.98 7.87
C VAL A 225 32.99 -24.57 8.02
N ALA A 226 33.26 -23.90 9.15
CA ALA A 226 32.83 -22.52 9.38
C ALA A 226 33.47 -21.53 8.39
N SER A 227 34.73 -21.74 8.00
CA SER A 227 35.44 -20.88 7.05
C SER A 227 34.85 -20.92 5.63
N ILE A 228 34.39 -22.11 5.19
CA ILE A 228 33.67 -22.28 3.92
C ILE A 228 32.38 -21.48 3.97
N PHE A 229 31.54 -21.74 4.97
CA PHE A 229 30.22 -21.11 5.07
C PHE A 229 30.32 -19.58 5.22
N LYS A 230 31.27 -19.06 6.00
CA LYS A 230 31.48 -17.61 6.17
C LYS A 230 31.74 -16.89 4.83
N ARG A 231 32.41 -17.53 3.87
CA ARG A 231 32.66 -16.95 2.54
C ARG A 231 31.41 -16.98 1.65
N HIS A 232 30.60 -18.04 1.72
CA HIS A 232 29.29 -18.05 1.05
C HIS A 232 28.33 -17.00 1.65
N HIS A 233 28.43 -16.74 2.97
CA HIS A 233 27.63 -15.72 3.63
C HIS A 233 27.93 -14.31 3.11
N PHE A 234 29.17 -14.00 2.75
CA PHE A 234 29.50 -12.69 2.17
C PHE A 234 28.85 -12.47 0.80
N ALA A 235 28.91 -13.46 -0.10
CA ALA A 235 28.25 -13.39 -1.40
C ALA A 235 26.72 -13.24 -1.27
N ALA A 236 26.14 -13.94 -0.29
CA ALA A 236 24.74 -13.80 0.09
C ALA A 236 24.38 -12.39 0.57
N VAL A 237 25.15 -11.81 1.50
CA VAL A 237 24.92 -10.44 1.99
C VAL A 237 25.02 -9.41 0.86
N LEU A 238 25.99 -9.58 -0.05
CA LEU A 238 26.12 -8.70 -1.22
C LEU A 238 24.88 -8.77 -2.13
N SER A 239 24.27 -9.94 -2.32
CA SER A 239 23.05 -10.08 -3.10
C SER A 239 21.84 -9.35 -2.48
N VAL A 240 21.70 -9.39 -1.14
CA VAL A 240 20.67 -8.63 -0.42
C VAL A 240 20.92 -7.12 -0.56
N PHE A 241 22.18 -6.69 -0.50
CA PHE A 241 22.55 -5.29 -0.69
C PHE A 241 22.23 -4.79 -2.11
N ILE A 242 22.47 -5.62 -3.15
CA ILE A 242 22.08 -5.29 -4.53
C ILE A 242 20.56 -5.16 -4.66
N ALA A 243 19.79 -6.07 -4.06
CA ALA A 243 18.32 -5.99 -4.06
C ALA A 243 17.80 -4.72 -3.34
N PHE A 244 18.46 -4.33 -2.24
CA PHE A 244 18.18 -3.07 -1.55
C PHE A 244 18.46 -1.85 -2.44
N LEU A 245 19.63 -1.78 -3.09
CA LEU A 245 19.96 -0.69 -4.03
C LEU A 245 18.99 -0.63 -5.21
N PHE A 246 18.53 -1.78 -5.70
CA PHE A 246 17.51 -1.85 -6.73
C PHE A 246 16.20 -1.18 -6.28
N LEU A 247 15.69 -1.47 -5.07
CA LEU A 247 14.51 -0.77 -4.55
C LEU A 247 14.73 0.73 -4.35
N VAL A 248 15.92 1.15 -3.90
CA VAL A 248 16.24 2.58 -3.77
C VAL A 248 16.11 3.28 -5.13
N LEU A 249 16.64 2.66 -6.19
CA LEU A 249 16.55 3.15 -7.55
C LEU A 249 15.09 3.22 -8.03
N ILE A 250 14.30 2.17 -7.81
CA ILE A 250 12.85 2.18 -8.11
C ILE A 250 12.18 3.35 -7.39
N GLY A 251 12.42 3.53 -6.09
CA GLY A 251 11.83 4.61 -5.30
C GLY A 251 12.21 6.00 -5.79
N PHE A 252 13.44 6.17 -6.30
CA PHE A 252 13.88 7.44 -6.86
C PHE A 252 13.16 7.80 -8.16
N PHE A 253 12.93 6.82 -9.03
CA PHE A 253 12.34 7.01 -10.37
C PHE A 253 10.84 6.70 -10.48
N GLN A 254 10.17 6.41 -9.37
CA GLN A 254 8.77 5.99 -9.35
C GLN A 254 7.76 7.02 -9.89
N ASP A 255 8.17 8.28 -10.12
CA ASP A 255 7.30 9.25 -10.81
C ASP A 255 7.03 8.86 -12.27
N TYR A 256 7.90 8.05 -12.86
CA TYR A 256 7.71 7.46 -14.19
C TYR A 256 6.97 6.12 -14.09
N ALA A 257 5.93 5.95 -14.92
CA ALA A 257 5.05 4.77 -14.89
C ALA A 257 5.79 3.43 -15.03
N VAL A 258 6.90 3.40 -15.79
CA VAL A 258 7.70 2.18 -15.98
C VAL A 258 8.30 1.66 -14.66
N PHE A 259 8.57 2.53 -13.69
CA PHE A 259 9.10 2.17 -12.38
C PHE A 259 8.01 1.87 -11.34
N GLN A 260 6.73 1.93 -11.72
CA GLN A 260 5.60 1.55 -10.87
C GLN A 260 5.34 0.06 -11.09
N LEU A 261 6.05 -0.77 -10.32
CA LEU A 261 5.95 -2.22 -10.43
C LEU A 261 4.55 -2.71 -9.99
N PRO A 262 4.08 -3.87 -10.49
CA PRO A 262 2.89 -4.51 -9.96
C PRO A 262 2.98 -4.66 -8.44
N ALA A 263 1.88 -4.40 -7.73
CA ALA A 263 1.84 -4.41 -6.27
C ALA A 263 2.36 -5.74 -5.70
N ALA A 264 1.97 -6.88 -6.29
CA ALA A 264 2.48 -8.19 -5.92
C ALA A 264 4.01 -8.31 -6.04
N ALA A 265 4.60 -7.73 -7.09
CA ALA A 265 6.05 -7.72 -7.27
C ALA A 265 6.73 -6.86 -6.19
N SER A 266 6.25 -5.64 -5.96
CA SER A 266 6.78 -4.74 -4.92
C SER A 266 6.71 -5.35 -3.51
N ILE A 267 5.57 -5.95 -3.14
CA ILE A 267 5.39 -6.66 -1.86
C ILE A 267 6.38 -7.82 -1.74
N THR A 268 6.51 -8.63 -2.80
CA THR A 268 7.36 -9.84 -2.78
C THR A 268 8.85 -9.50 -2.74
N ILE A 269 9.28 -8.45 -3.44
CA ILE A 269 10.66 -7.93 -3.35
C ILE A 269 10.93 -7.41 -1.93
N PHE A 270 9.99 -6.67 -1.34
CA PHE A 270 10.12 -6.21 0.04
C PHE A 270 10.27 -7.37 1.03
N PHE A 271 9.46 -8.42 0.91
CA PHE A 271 9.61 -9.64 1.72
C PHE A 271 10.98 -10.31 1.51
N SER A 272 11.51 -10.28 0.28
CA SER A 272 12.85 -10.78 -0.02
C SER A 272 13.91 -10.05 0.79
N ILE A 273 13.83 -8.73 0.89
CA ILE A 273 14.77 -7.93 1.68
C ILE A 273 14.58 -8.19 3.17
N LEU A 274 13.33 -8.23 3.68
CA LEU A 274 13.08 -8.49 5.10
C LEU A 274 13.63 -9.85 5.55
N ILE A 275 13.47 -10.90 4.74
CA ILE A 275 14.07 -12.21 5.03
C ILE A 275 15.60 -12.12 5.07
N GLY A 276 16.21 -11.45 4.09
CA GLY A 276 17.66 -11.27 4.03
C GLY A 276 18.21 -10.49 5.23
N VAL A 277 17.52 -9.43 5.63
CA VAL A 277 17.83 -8.61 6.81
C VAL A 277 17.64 -9.43 8.08
N ALA A 278 16.52 -10.13 8.27
CA ALA A 278 16.27 -10.95 9.45
C ALA A 278 17.33 -12.05 9.63
N ALA A 279 17.76 -12.68 8.54
CA ALA A 279 18.85 -13.66 8.57
C ALA A 279 20.20 -13.03 8.90
N SER A 280 20.51 -11.87 8.30
CA SER A 280 21.74 -11.13 8.58
C SER A 280 21.80 -10.68 10.05
N PHE A 281 20.74 -10.07 10.58
CA PHE A 281 20.64 -9.66 11.98
C PHE A 281 20.78 -10.85 12.93
N SER A 282 20.09 -11.96 12.65
CA SER A 282 20.18 -13.19 13.46
C SER A 282 21.59 -13.80 13.45
N TYR A 283 22.32 -13.67 12.33
CA TYR A 283 23.66 -14.20 12.18
C TYR A 283 24.74 -13.31 12.82
N PHE A 284 24.71 -12.00 12.55
CA PHE A 284 25.74 -11.06 12.98
C PHE A 284 25.61 -10.65 14.45
N LEU A 285 24.40 -10.38 14.93
CA LEU A 285 24.21 -9.82 16.27
C LEU A 285 24.11 -10.89 17.36
N GLN A 286 23.86 -12.15 17.00
CA GLN A 286 23.76 -13.29 17.93
C GLN A 286 22.96 -12.93 19.20
N SER A 287 23.59 -12.97 20.38
CA SER A 287 22.96 -12.67 21.68
C SER A 287 22.74 -11.16 21.94
N TRP A 288 23.33 -10.27 21.14
CA TRP A 288 23.26 -8.81 21.28
C TRP A 288 22.15 -8.16 20.47
N SER A 289 21.35 -8.93 19.73
CA SER A 289 20.29 -8.42 18.85
C SER A 289 19.30 -7.50 19.57
N ILE A 290 18.92 -7.83 20.81
CA ILE A 290 18.02 -7.02 21.64
C ILE A 290 18.64 -5.65 21.97
N LEU A 291 19.93 -5.62 22.37
CA LEU A 291 20.59 -4.36 22.72
C LEU A 291 20.69 -3.42 21.52
N TYR A 292 21.06 -3.95 20.35
CA TYR A 292 21.11 -3.16 19.12
C TYR A 292 19.73 -2.67 18.68
N LEU A 293 18.68 -3.48 18.84
CA LEU A 293 17.30 -3.06 18.56
C LEU A 293 16.89 -1.89 19.47
N VAL A 294 17.18 -1.97 20.78
CA VAL A 294 16.93 -0.88 21.72
C VAL A 294 17.71 0.38 21.34
N GLY A 295 19.00 0.25 21.00
CA GLY A 295 19.82 1.37 20.51
C GLY A 295 19.25 2.02 19.25
N LEU A 296 18.82 1.22 18.27
CA LEU A 296 18.17 1.72 17.05
C LEU A 296 16.90 2.49 17.36
N LEU A 297 16.03 1.97 18.24
CA LEU A 297 14.80 2.66 18.65
C LEU A 297 15.09 4.00 19.34
N LEU A 298 16.12 4.07 20.18
CA LEU A 298 16.53 5.32 20.83
C LEU A 298 17.03 6.36 19.81
N VAL A 299 17.81 5.93 18.81
CA VAL A 299 18.30 6.80 17.72
C VAL A 299 17.14 7.30 16.86
N LEU A 300 16.22 6.41 16.47
CA LEU A 300 15.04 6.78 15.67
C LEU A 300 14.13 7.75 16.43
N ASN A 301 13.91 7.51 17.72
CA ASN A 301 13.16 8.43 18.58
C ASN A 301 13.84 9.80 18.70
N PHE A 302 15.17 9.85 18.76
CA PHE A 302 15.91 11.11 18.75
C PHE A 302 15.72 11.87 17.43
N PHE A 303 15.81 11.19 16.28
CA PHE A 303 15.57 11.81 14.97
C PHE A 303 14.13 12.30 14.81
N TYR A 304 13.15 11.57 15.35
CA TYR A 304 11.75 11.97 15.37
C TYR A 304 11.54 13.25 16.22
N LYS A 305 12.11 13.31 17.44
CA LYS A 305 12.02 14.50 18.31
C LYS A 305 12.69 15.75 17.74
N LYS A 306 13.65 15.59 16.83
CA LYS A 306 14.33 16.69 16.14
C LYS A 306 13.65 17.11 14.83
N ASP A 307 12.51 16.51 14.48
CA ASP A 307 11.82 16.69 13.20
C ASP A 307 12.71 16.41 11.97
N TRP A 308 13.80 15.63 12.15
CA TRP A 308 14.65 15.17 11.05
C TRP A 308 13.97 14.08 10.23
N ILE A 309 13.13 13.28 10.89
CA ILE A 309 12.26 12.28 10.28
C ILE A 309 10.83 12.58 10.71
N ASP A 310 10.02 13.05 9.77
CA ASP A 310 8.57 13.25 9.96
C ASP A 310 7.84 12.30 8.99
N PRO A 311 7.44 11.10 9.45
CA PRO A 311 6.74 10.13 8.60
C PRO A 311 5.26 10.48 8.40
N ARG A 312 4.77 11.58 9.00
CA ARG A 312 3.35 11.91 8.95
C ARG A 312 2.99 12.53 7.61
N ASN A 313 1.94 12.01 7.00
CA ASN A 313 1.43 12.52 5.74
C ASN A 313 0.58 13.79 5.96
N LYS A 314 0.80 14.80 5.13
CA LYS A 314 0.21 16.14 5.24
C LYS A 314 -0.91 16.33 4.21
N ALA A 315 -1.85 17.22 4.50
CA ALA A 315 -2.78 17.76 3.53
C ALA A 315 -2.02 18.77 2.65
N TYR A 316 -1.91 18.51 1.35
CA TYR A 316 -1.15 19.40 0.47
C TYR A 316 -1.97 20.63 0.10
N GLY A 317 -1.34 21.80 0.27
CA GLY A 317 -1.91 23.12 0.00
C GLY A 317 -2.04 24.03 1.23
N ILE A 318 -2.01 23.48 2.44
CA ILE A 318 -2.17 24.24 3.68
C ILE A 318 -0.86 24.47 4.44
N ASN A 319 -0.84 25.47 5.33
CA ASN A 319 0.31 25.86 6.13
C ASN A 319 0.51 24.97 7.37
N TYR A 320 1.64 24.29 7.46
CA TYR A 320 2.08 23.54 8.66
C TYR A 320 3.14 24.26 9.49
N TRP A 321 3.73 25.34 8.94
CA TRP A 321 4.96 25.98 9.41
C TRP A 321 4.70 27.18 10.32
N ASN A 322 3.45 27.45 10.69
CA ASN A 322 3.04 28.48 11.66
C ASN A 322 2.47 27.86 12.97
N PRO A 323 3.28 27.12 13.77
CA PRO A 323 2.78 26.36 14.92
C PRO A 323 2.07 27.19 15.99
N LYS A 324 2.41 28.48 16.12
CA LYS A 324 1.79 29.41 17.10
C LYS A 324 0.38 29.85 16.72
N GLU A 325 -0.03 29.65 15.47
CA GLU A 325 -1.31 30.10 14.93
C GLU A 325 -2.26 28.94 14.63
N ARG A 326 -1.90 27.72 15.04
CA ARG A 326 -2.73 26.53 14.89
C ARG A 326 -4.02 26.70 15.70
N PRO A 327 -5.19 26.34 15.14
CA PRO A 327 -6.45 26.44 15.86
C PRO A 327 -6.51 25.42 17.01
N ALA A 328 -7.14 25.83 18.12
CA ALA A 328 -7.33 24.97 19.27
C ALA A 328 -8.42 23.93 19.00
N TYR A 329 -8.04 22.66 18.89
CA TYR A 329 -8.96 21.53 18.82
C TYR A 329 -9.37 21.11 20.23
N THR A 330 -10.13 21.99 20.87
CA THR A 330 -10.77 21.78 22.17
C THR A 330 -12.26 22.11 22.07
N LYS A 331 -13.04 21.76 23.09
CA LYS A 331 -14.46 22.12 23.17
C LYS A 331 -14.64 23.65 23.05
N GLU A 332 -13.80 24.41 23.72
CA GLU A 332 -13.83 25.88 23.74
C GLU A 332 -13.48 26.43 22.36
N GLY A 333 -12.41 25.93 21.72
CA GLY A 333 -11.99 26.38 20.40
C GLY A 333 -13.03 26.10 19.31
N LEU A 334 -13.68 24.92 19.34
CA LEU A 334 -14.73 24.58 18.40
C LEU A 334 -16.02 25.36 18.63
N ASN A 335 -16.39 25.61 19.90
CA ASN A 335 -17.53 26.47 20.21
C ASN A 335 -17.30 27.94 19.83
N ALA A 336 -16.05 28.44 19.92
CA ALA A 336 -15.69 29.81 19.57
C ALA A 336 -15.92 30.13 18.08
N ILE A 337 -15.76 29.15 17.17
CA ILE A 337 -16.10 29.34 15.76
C ILE A 337 -17.58 29.07 15.47
N CYS A 338 -18.24 28.23 16.27
CA CYS A 338 -19.62 27.80 16.10
C CYS A 338 -20.62 28.64 16.92
N THR A 339 -20.46 29.97 16.92
CA THR A 339 -21.41 30.88 17.61
C THR A 339 -22.72 30.98 16.81
N PRO A 340 -23.87 31.28 17.45
CA PRO A 340 -25.13 31.47 16.75
C PRO A 340 -25.07 32.52 15.61
N GLU A 341 -24.30 33.59 15.80
CA GLU A 341 -24.10 34.65 14.80
C GLU A 341 -23.36 34.11 13.57
N ASN A 342 -22.26 33.38 13.79
CA ASN A 342 -21.47 32.75 12.73
C ASN A 342 -22.29 31.70 11.97
N MET A 343 -23.02 30.85 12.68
CA MET A 343 -23.90 29.85 12.08
C MET A 343 -25.01 30.51 11.25
N ASN A 344 -25.62 31.58 11.76
CA ASN A 344 -26.66 32.30 11.03
C ASN A 344 -26.11 33.02 9.79
N ALA A 345 -24.94 33.63 9.87
CA ALA A 345 -24.28 34.24 8.72
C ALA A 345 -24.04 33.22 7.59
N ASP A 346 -23.54 32.03 7.95
CA ASP A 346 -23.32 30.96 6.98
C ASP A 346 -24.62 30.41 6.39
N ARG A 347 -25.69 30.31 7.20
CA ARG A 347 -27.04 29.95 6.71
C ARG A 347 -27.57 30.98 5.72
N GLN A 348 -27.42 32.27 6.00
CA GLN A 348 -27.86 33.33 5.07
C GLN A 348 -27.06 33.28 3.76
N ASN A 349 -25.75 33.02 3.82
CA ASN A 349 -24.93 32.77 2.62
C ASN A 349 -25.50 31.58 1.82
N MET A 350 -25.79 30.46 2.49
CA MET A 350 -26.33 29.26 1.84
C MET A 350 -27.73 29.47 1.25
N ILE A 351 -28.61 30.23 1.91
CA ILE A 351 -29.92 30.64 1.36
C ILE A 351 -29.72 31.45 0.07
N GLY A 352 -28.71 32.33 0.02
CA GLY A 352 -28.35 33.05 -1.21
C GLY A 352 -28.02 32.09 -2.37
N ILE A 353 -27.29 31.02 -2.09
CA ILE A 353 -26.92 30.00 -3.08
C ILE A 353 -28.14 29.17 -3.50
N LEU A 354 -28.97 28.74 -2.55
CA LEU A 354 -30.25 28.05 -2.79
C LEU A 354 -31.19 28.88 -3.68
N ASN A 355 -31.28 30.19 -3.44
CA ASN A 355 -32.07 31.12 -4.26
C ASN A 355 -31.53 31.19 -5.70
N LYS A 356 -30.21 31.26 -5.89
CA LYS A 356 -29.60 31.22 -7.23
C LYS A 356 -29.84 29.89 -7.93
N TRP A 357 -29.72 28.77 -7.21
CA TRP A 357 -30.08 27.45 -7.74
C TRP A 357 -31.53 27.44 -8.22
N LYS A 358 -32.48 27.93 -7.40
CA LYS A 358 -33.91 28.01 -7.73
C LYS A 358 -34.16 28.85 -8.98
N GLN A 359 -33.51 30.01 -9.12
CA GLN A 359 -33.68 30.91 -10.26
C GLN A 359 -33.34 30.28 -11.61
N LYS A 360 -32.51 29.24 -11.64
CA LYS A 360 -32.18 28.50 -12.87
C LYS A 360 -33.19 27.40 -13.22
N GLN A 361 -34.09 27.08 -12.29
CA GLN A 361 -35.08 26.05 -12.50
C GLN A 361 -36.27 26.59 -13.29
N THR A 362 -36.84 25.75 -14.14
CA THR A 362 -37.98 26.12 -15.00
C THR A 362 -39.33 26.09 -14.29
N ALA A 363 -39.42 25.39 -13.15
CA ALA A 363 -40.65 25.26 -12.36
C ALA A 363 -40.61 26.21 -11.16
N ASP A 364 -41.75 26.77 -10.78
CA ASP A 364 -41.87 27.66 -9.60
C ASP A 364 -41.49 26.95 -8.29
N LYS A 365 -41.79 25.64 -8.22
CA LYS A 365 -41.43 24.73 -7.15
C LYS A 365 -40.75 23.47 -7.72
N PRO A 366 -39.45 23.53 -8.05
CA PRO A 366 -38.72 22.38 -8.57
C PRO A 366 -38.54 21.28 -7.51
N PHE A 367 -38.25 20.05 -7.92
CA PHE A 367 -37.70 19.02 -7.01
C PHE A 367 -36.22 19.31 -6.76
N LEU A 368 -35.80 19.23 -5.50
CA LEU A 368 -34.44 19.51 -5.05
C LEU A 368 -33.63 18.21 -4.94
N VAL A 369 -32.63 18.02 -5.82
CA VAL A 369 -31.91 16.75 -5.87
C VAL A 369 -30.62 16.79 -5.05
N PHE A 370 -30.36 15.72 -4.28
CA PHE A 370 -29.08 15.46 -3.63
C PHE A 370 -28.46 14.17 -4.18
N VAL A 371 -27.13 14.13 -4.26
CA VAL A 371 -26.40 12.91 -4.64
C VAL A 371 -25.57 12.45 -3.45
N ASN A 372 -25.90 11.27 -2.94
CA ASN A 372 -25.18 10.58 -1.87
C ASN A 372 -24.41 9.40 -2.46
N ALA A 373 -23.08 9.49 -2.47
CA ALA A 373 -22.21 8.50 -3.10
C ALA A 373 -21.47 7.65 -2.06
N SER A 374 -21.82 6.36 -1.99
CA SER A 374 -21.28 5.48 -0.95
C SER A 374 -19.79 5.18 -1.12
N GLY A 375 -19.08 4.96 -0.01
CA GLY A 375 -17.73 4.42 -0.04
C GLY A 375 -17.65 3.00 -0.61
N GLY A 376 -16.43 2.52 -0.87
CA GLY A 376 -16.17 1.19 -1.43
C GLY A 376 -14.98 1.10 -2.38
N GLY A 377 -13.98 1.96 -2.21
CA GLY A 377 -12.77 2.00 -3.03
C GLY A 377 -13.05 2.23 -4.52
N HIS A 378 -12.13 1.78 -5.37
CA HIS A 378 -12.23 1.95 -6.83
C HIS A 378 -13.53 1.46 -7.44
N ARG A 379 -14.02 0.30 -6.98
CA ARG A 379 -15.28 -0.26 -7.49
C ARG A 379 -16.43 0.73 -7.31
N SER A 380 -16.48 1.43 -6.17
CA SER A 380 -17.50 2.46 -5.94
C SER A 380 -17.29 3.69 -6.81
N ALA A 381 -16.05 4.09 -7.10
CA ALA A 381 -15.76 5.18 -8.02
C ALA A 381 -16.26 4.88 -9.44
N THR A 382 -15.93 3.70 -9.97
CA THR A 382 -16.39 3.23 -11.28
C THR A 382 -17.91 3.11 -11.34
N PHE A 383 -18.52 2.54 -10.29
CA PHE A 383 -19.98 2.42 -10.19
C PHE A 383 -20.65 3.80 -10.17
N THR A 384 -20.19 4.71 -9.32
CA THR A 384 -20.76 6.06 -9.19
C THR A 384 -20.68 6.83 -10.50
N MET A 385 -19.52 6.78 -11.17
CA MET A 385 -19.35 7.40 -12.49
C MET A 385 -20.33 6.83 -13.51
N SER A 386 -20.44 5.49 -13.59
CA SER A 386 -21.35 4.81 -14.51
C SER A 386 -22.83 5.16 -14.25
N VAL A 387 -23.23 5.23 -12.98
CA VAL A 387 -24.60 5.59 -12.59
C VAL A 387 -24.89 7.06 -12.95
N LEU A 388 -23.97 7.98 -12.66
CA LEU A 388 -24.15 9.39 -13.00
C LEU A 388 -24.23 9.61 -14.52
N GLN A 389 -23.42 8.91 -15.32
CA GLN A 389 -23.55 8.92 -16.78
C GLN A 389 -24.92 8.42 -17.24
N ARG A 390 -25.42 7.34 -16.64
CA ARG A 390 -26.73 6.79 -16.97
C ARG A 390 -27.87 7.73 -16.57
N LEU A 391 -27.79 8.34 -15.39
CA LEU A 391 -28.76 9.34 -14.94
C LEU A 391 -28.75 10.57 -15.84
N ASP A 392 -27.58 11.05 -16.23
CA ASP A 392 -27.45 12.18 -17.15
C ASP A 392 -28.06 11.86 -18.52
N SER A 393 -27.85 10.64 -19.03
CA SER A 393 -28.51 10.14 -20.25
C SER A 393 -30.04 10.13 -20.11
N LEU A 394 -30.58 9.54 -19.03
CA LEU A 394 -32.03 9.44 -18.80
C LEU A 394 -32.70 10.81 -18.60
N THR A 395 -31.98 11.76 -17.99
CA THR A 395 -32.45 13.13 -17.75
C THR A 395 -32.12 14.08 -18.90
N LYS A 396 -31.56 13.59 -20.01
CA LYS A 396 -31.16 14.40 -21.18
C LYS A 396 -30.22 15.56 -20.79
N GLY A 397 -29.26 15.29 -19.91
CA GLY A 397 -28.25 16.26 -19.48
C GLY A 397 -28.69 17.20 -18.35
N LYS A 398 -29.80 16.89 -17.65
CA LYS A 398 -30.39 17.78 -16.64
C LYS A 398 -30.11 17.38 -15.19
N ILE A 399 -29.49 16.23 -14.94
CA ILE A 399 -29.30 15.74 -13.57
C ILE A 399 -28.50 16.73 -12.71
N LEU A 400 -27.33 17.20 -13.15
CA LEU A 400 -26.51 18.13 -12.34
C LEU A 400 -27.07 19.55 -12.27
N ASP A 401 -27.95 19.94 -13.19
CA ASP A 401 -28.70 21.21 -13.10
C ASP A 401 -29.75 21.16 -11.98
N LYS A 402 -30.28 19.97 -11.66
CA LYS A 402 -31.20 19.72 -10.56
C LYS A 402 -30.49 19.41 -9.24
N THR A 403 -29.27 18.88 -9.27
CA THR A 403 -28.50 18.55 -8.08
C THR A 403 -28.02 19.81 -7.37
N PHE A 404 -28.37 19.97 -6.09
CA PHE A 404 -27.88 21.07 -5.27
C PHE A 404 -26.57 20.72 -4.55
N LEU A 405 -26.51 19.55 -3.91
CA LEU A 405 -25.36 19.10 -3.12
C LEU A 405 -25.00 17.65 -3.43
N ILE A 406 -23.70 17.39 -3.50
CA ILE A 406 -23.10 16.06 -3.55
C ILE A 406 -22.36 15.80 -2.23
N SER A 407 -22.62 14.65 -1.61
CA SER A 407 -21.91 14.17 -0.42
C SER A 407 -21.68 12.66 -0.48
N GLY A 408 -20.89 12.13 0.45
CA GLY A 408 -20.57 10.70 0.49
C GLY A 408 -19.24 10.37 1.14
N ALA A 409 -18.72 9.18 0.82
CA ALA A 409 -17.42 8.71 1.29
C ALA A 409 -16.56 8.05 0.18
N SER A 410 -15.26 8.06 0.41
CA SER A 410 -14.24 7.28 -0.29
C SER A 410 -14.36 7.33 -1.82
N GLY A 411 -14.26 6.17 -2.48
CA GLY A 411 -14.38 6.03 -3.93
C GLY A 411 -15.65 6.63 -4.55
N GLY A 412 -16.79 6.63 -3.85
CA GLY A 412 -18.02 7.21 -4.39
C GLY A 412 -17.87 8.71 -4.66
N VAL A 413 -17.30 9.44 -3.70
CA VAL A 413 -17.01 10.87 -3.84
C VAL A 413 -15.98 11.13 -4.93
N ILE A 414 -14.96 10.27 -5.07
CA ILE A 414 -13.98 10.35 -6.16
C ILE A 414 -14.67 10.29 -7.53
N GLY A 415 -15.55 9.29 -7.74
CA GLY A 415 -16.30 9.16 -8.99
C GLY A 415 -17.24 10.34 -9.24
N ALA A 416 -17.96 10.80 -8.21
CA ALA A 416 -18.86 11.93 -8.30
C ALA A 416 -18.12 13.26 -8.57
N SER A 417 -16.94 13.48 -7.98
CA SER A 417 -16.10 14.64 -8.24
C SER A 417 -15.61 14.68 -9.67
N TYR A 418 -15.20 13.53 -10.23
CA TYR A 418 -14.75 13.50 -11.61
C TYR A 418 -15.90 13.81 -12.59
N PHE A 419 -17.07 13.20 -12.39
CA PHE A 419 -18.27 13.51 -13.19
C PHE A 419 -18.64 14.99 -13.13
N ARG A 420 -18.65 15.56 -11.91
CA ARG A 420 -18.94 16.98 -11.67
C ARG A 420 -17.92 17.91 -12.34
N GLU A 421 -16.64 17.57 -12.30
CA GLU A 421 -15.59 18.37 -12.95
C GLU A 421 -15.71 18.32 -14.48
N LEU A 422 -15.99 17.14 -15.05
CA LEU A 422 -16.26 17.03 -16.48
C LEU A 422 -17.45 17.91 -16.90
N TYR A 423 -18.49 17.99 -16.08
CA TYR A 423 -19.62 18.89 -16.32
C TYR A 423 -19.20 20.35 -16.26
N TRP A 424 -18.34 20.72 -15.31
CA TRP A 424 -17.79 22.07 -15.23
C TRP A 424 -16.96 22.44 -16.47
N GLN A 425 -16.12 21.53 -16.95
CA GLN A 425 -15.33 21.72 -18.17
C GLN A 425 -16.23 21.86 -19.40
N LYS A 426 -17.32 21.08 -19.49
CA LYS A 426 -18.34 21.22 -20.53
C LYS A 426 -18.98 22.60 -20.51
N LEU A 427 -19.35 23.13 -19.33
CA LEU A 427 -19.91 24.48 -19.21
C LEU A 427 -18.91 25.58 -19.62
N LYS A 428 -17.61 25.33 -19.47
CA LYS A 428 -16.52 26.20 -19.96
C LYS A 428 -16.26 26.09 -21.46
N GLY A 429 -17.03 25.29 -22.19
CA GLY A 429 -16.91 25.12 -23.64
C GLY A 429 -15.87 24.10 -24.08
N GLN A 430 -15.29 23.30 -23.17
CA GLN A 430 -14.46 22.17 -23.57
C GLN A 430 -15.33 21.10 -24.26
N PRO A 431 -14.79 20.36 -25.25
CA PRO A 431 -15.52 19.33 -26.00
C PRO A 431 -15.71 18.05 -25.18
N ILE A 432 -16.43 18.15 -24.08
CA ILE A 432 -16.69 17.06 -23.12
C ILE A 432 -18.07 16.46 -23.38
N HIS A 433 -18.08 15.16 -23.68
CA HIS A 433 -19.31 14.37 -23.78
C HIS A 433 -19.48 13.52 -22.52
N LEU A 434 -20.30 13.98 -21.57
CA LEU A 434 -20.37 13.37 -20.23
C LEU A 434 -20.70 11.87 -20.21
N GLN A 435 -21.42 11.36 -21.21
CA GLN A 435 -21.81 9.95 -21.31
C GLN A 435 -20.76 9.06 -22.01
N ASP A 436 -19.58 9.60 -22.33
CA ASP A 436 -18.50 8.85 -22.96
C ASP A 436 -17.93 7.79 -22.00
N LYS A 437 -17.96 6.52 -22.43
CA LYS A 437 -17.49 5.38 -21.62
C LYS A 437 -16.03 5.52 -21.18
N LYS A 438 -15.21 6.27 -21.94
CA LYS A 438 -13.80 6.49 -21.58
C LYS A 438 -13.63 7.00 -20.15
N TYR A 439 -14.57 7.81 -19.64
CA TYR A 439 -14.46 8.36 -18.30
C TYR A 439 -14.74 7.34 -17.19
N VAL A 440 -15.45 6.25 -17.51
CA VAL A 440 -15.59 5.08 -16.63
C VAL A 440 -14.28 4.29 -16.62
N ASP A 441 -13.65 4.13 -17.78
CA ASP A 441 -12.36 3.44 -17.91
C ASP A 441 -11.24 4.23 -17.20
N ASP A 442 -11.22 5.55 -17.37
CA ASP A 442 -10.33 6.50 -16.68
C ASP A 442 -10.36 6.31 -15.16
N ILE A 443 -11.56 6.38 -14.55
CA ILE A 443 -11.69 6.31 -13.09
C ILE A 443 -11.49 4.88 -12.54
N ALA A 444 -11.63 3.87 -13.40
CA ALA A 444 -11.30 2.49 -13.09
C ALA A 444 -9.80 2.19 -13.14
N GLY A 445 -8.99 3.09 -13.72
CA GLY A 445 -7.54 2.92 -13.83
C GLY A 445 -6.85 2.73 -12.48
N ASP A 446 -5.73 2.01 -12.49
CA ASP A 446 -4.94 1.65 -11.33
C ASP A 446 -4.58 2.85 -10.43
N LEU A 447 -4.72 2.68 -9.12
CA LEU A 447 -4.09 3.53 -8.08
C LEU A 447 -3.21 2.73 -7.12
N LEU A 448 -3.29 1.40 -7.12
CA LEU A 448 -2.68 0.57 -6.09
C LEU A 448 -1.22 0.22 -6.41
N ASN A 449 -0.84 -0.03 -7.67
CA ASN A 449 0.56 -0.31 -7.97
C ASN A 449 1.48 0.86 -7.62
N PRO A 450 1.14 2.14 -7.94
CA PRO A 450 1.94 3.28 -7.51
C PRO A 450 1.97 3.43 -5.99
N VAL A 451 0.86 3.19 -5.30
CA VAL A 451 0.78 3.29 -3.83
C VAL A 451 1.65 2.23 -3.15
N PHE A 452 1.52 0.96 -3.52
CA PHE A 452 2.33 -0.12 -2.92
C PHE A 452 3.80 0.00 -3.29
N THR A 453 4.12 0.37 -4.54
CA THR A 453 5.51 0.64 -4.92
C THR A 453 6.08 1.80 -4.11
N SER A 454 5.30 2.87 -3.87
CA SER A 454 5.73 3.98 -3.01
C SER A 454 5.97 3.52 -1.59
N PHE A 455 5.04 2.73 -1.04
CA PHE A 455 5.15 2.29 0.33
C PHE A 455 6.46 1.52 0.57
N PHE A 456 6.79 0.57 -0.31
CA PHE A 456 7.99 -0.25 -0.11
C PHE A 456 9.29 0.40 -0.60
N ALA A 457 9.24 1.21 -1.65
CA ALA A 457 10.44 1.81 -2.23
C ALA A 457 10.72 3.21 -1.67
N ARG A 458 9.72 4.08 -1.52
CA ARG A 458 9.89 5.46 -1.02
C ARG A 458 9.76 5.57 0.48
N ASP A 459 8.62 5.14 1.04
CA ASP A 459 8.29 5.43 2.44
C ASP A 459 9.24 4.68 3.42
N LEU A 460 9.69 3.48 3.05
CA LEU A 460 10.51 2.62 3.92
C LEU A 460 12.01 2.61 3.60
N ILE A 461 12.41 2.88 2.35
CA ILE A 461 13.75 2.55 1.87
C ILE A 461 14.50 3.76 1.32
N SER A 462 13.88 4.57 0.45
CA SER A 462 14.56 5.67 -0.23
C SER A 462 14.61 6.96 0.59
N PRO A 463 15.64 7.81 0.36
CA PRO A 463 15.68 9.16 0.92
C PRO A 463 14.45 9.99 0.53
N ALA A 464 13.95 10.78 1.47
CA ALA A 464 12.77 11.63 1.27
C ALA A 464 12.97 12.64 0.13
N GLN A 465 12.25 12.46 -0.97
CA GLN A 465 12.13 13.45 -2.03
C GLN A 465 11.04 14.47 -1.68
N LYS A 466 11.19 15.72 -2.12
CA LYS A 466 10.21 16.78 -1.86
C LYS A 466 9.52 17.25 -3.14
N PHE A 467 8.31 17.77 -2.99
CA PHE A 467 7.58 18.52 -4.02
C PHE A 467 6.96 19.78 -3.40
N LYS A 468 6.37 20.65 -4.23
CA LYS A 468 5.74 21.90 -3.80
C LYS A 468 4.29 21.97 -4.22
N VAL A 469 3.46 22.59 -3.38
CA VAL A 469 2.10 23.04 -3.71
C VAL A 469 1.96 24.46 -3.18
N GLY A 470 1.78 25.42 -4.09
CA GLY A 470 1.87 26.83 -3.75
C GLY A 470 3.21 27.17 -3.06
N PRO A 471 3.21 27.87 -1.91
CA PRO A 471 4.44 28.21 -1.19
C PRO A 471 4.99 27.06 -0.33
N TYR A 472 4.25 25.97 -0.18
CA TYR A 472 4.56 24.90 0.78
C TYR A 472 5.31 23.74 0.15
N SER A 473 6.19 23.08 0.92
CA SER A 473 6.97 21.92 0.48
C SER A 473 6.66 20.68 1.30
N TYR A 474 6.39 19.57 0.61
CA TYR A 474 5.96 18.31 1.20
C TYR A 474 6.86 17.16 0.75
N VAL A 475 6.83 16.03 1.47
CA VAL A 475 7.55 14.81 1.10
C VAL A 475 6.70 13.98 0.13
N LYS A 476 7.34 13.41 -0.90
CA LYS A 476 6.74 12.43 -1.79
C LYS A 476 6.65 11.10 -1.07
N ASP A 477 5.45 10.76 -0.61
CA ASP A 477 5.11 9.49 0.01
C ASP A 477 4.04 8.75 -0.81
N ARG A 478 3.50 7.64 -0.29
CA ARG A 478 2.43 6.91 -0.96
C ARG A 478 1.12 7.71 -1.11
N GLY A 479 0.88 8.73 -0.27
CA GLY A 479 -0.24 9.66 -0.43
C GLY A 479 -0.05 10.57 -1.66
N TYR A 480 1.17 11.05 -1.89
CA TYR A 480 1.53 11.73 -3.13
C TYR A 480 1.37 10.81 -4.34
N ALA A 481 1.83 9.55 -4.26
CA ALA A 481 1.69 8.60 -5.36
C ALA A 481 0.23 8.37 -5.75
N PHE A 482 -0.67 8.24 -4.76
CA PHE A 482 -2.11 8.16 -4.97
C PHE A 482 -2.66 9.39 -5.70
N GLU A 483 -2.38 10.60 -5.20
CA GLU A 483 -2.88 11.83 -5.81
C GLU A 483 -2.39 12.02 -7.25
N GLN A 484 -1.11 11.73 -7.51
CA GLN A 484 -0.57 11.86 -8.85
C GLN A 484 -1.13 10.83 -9.83
N GLN A 485 -1.37 9.59 -9.37
CA GLN A 485 -2.00 8.60 -10.23
C GLN A 485 -3.48 8.94 -10.48
N LEU A 486 -4.22 9.39 -9.46
CA LEU A 486 -5.61 9.85 -9.65
C LEU A 486 -5.67 11.05 -10.61
N ASN A 487 -4.70 11.96 -10.52
CA ASN A 487 -4.58 13.08 -11.44
C ASN A 487 -4.36 12.63 -12.89
N ARG A 488 -3.48 11.63 -13.10
CA ARG A 488 -3.23 11.05 -14.42
C ARG A 488 -4.48 10.37 -14.98
N ASN A 489 -5.13 9.54 -14.16
CA ASN A 489 -6.36 8.83 -14.50
C ASN A 489 -7.48 9.82 -14.89
N THR A 490 -7.52 11.00 -14.28
CA THR A 490 -8.51 12.05 -14.56
C THR A 490 -8.00 13.14 -15.51
N HIS A 491 -6.97 12.85 -16.31
CA HIS A 491 -6.40 13.76 -17.33
C HIS A 491 -6.01 15.16 -16.82
N GLY A 492 -5.66 15.29 -15.54
CA GLY A 492 -5.33 16.57 -14.93
C GLY A 492 -6.55 17.44 -14.56
N PHE A 493 -7.78 16.99 -14.85
CA PHE A 493 -8.98 17.80 -14.60
C PHE A 493 -9.19 18.08 -13.11
N LEU A 494 -8.84 17.12 -12.23
CA LEU A 494 -8.94 17.28 -10.78
C LEU A 494 -7.76 18.04 -10.14
N ASP A 495 -6.74 18.47 -10.91
CA ASP A 495 -5.63 19.28 -10.39
C ASP A 495 -6.04 20.74 -10.14
N LYS A 496 -6.89 20.91 -9.13
CA LYS A 496 -7.51 22.18 -8.73
C LYS A 496 -7.36 22.40 -7.24
N HIS A 497 -7.43 23.65 -6.83
CA HIS A 497 -7.54 24.06 -5.44
C HIS A 497 -9.01 24.23 -5.07
N LEU A 498 -9.34 24.13 -3.79
CA LEU A 498 -10.72 24.31 -3.30
C LEU A 498 -11.30 25.67 -3.74
N LYS A 499 -10.52 26.75 -3.66
CA LYS A 499 -10.92 28.09 -4.12
C LYS A 499 -11.34 28.17 -5.59
N ASP A 500 -10.82 27.29 -6.46
CA ASP A 500 -11.06 27.34 -7.90
C ASP A 500 -12.54 27.06 -8.26
N TYR A 501 -13.30 26.48 -7.33
CA TYR A 501 -14.73 26.19 -7.48
C TYR A 501 -15.64 27.18 -6.74
N ALA A 502 -15.09 28.00 -5.84
CA ALA A 502 -15.87 28.81 -4.91
C ALA A 502 -16.86 29.74 -5.62
N ALA A 503 -16.44 30.41 -6.70
CA ALA A 503 -17.33 31.27 -7.47
C ALA A 503 -18.43 30.49 -8.19
N ALA A 504 -18.08 29.38 -8.85
CA ALA A 504 -19.03 28.57 -9.60
C ALA A 504 -20.08 27.90 -8.69
N GLU A 505 -19.68 27.42 -7.51
CA GLU A 505 -20.59 26.90 -6.48
C GLU A 505 -21.45 28.01 -5.87
N LYS A 506 -20.88 29.20 -5.60
CA LYS A 506 -21.63 30.35 -5.07
C LYS A 506 -22.66 30.91 -6.06
N GLU A 507 -22.39 30.82 -7.36
CA GLU A 507 -23.36 31.11 -8.42
C GLU A 507 -24.27 29.92 -8.75
N ALA A 508 -24.12 28.80 -8.02
CA ALA A 508 -24.79 27.51 -8.21
C ALA A 508 -24.67 26.94 -9.65
N GLN A 509 -23.67 27.37 -10.44
CA GLN A 509 -23.47 26.91 -11.82
C GLN A 509 -23.15 25.42 -11.87
N ILE A 510 -22.52 24.93 -10.82
CA ILE A 510 -22.23 23.53 -10.55
C ILE A 510 -22.74 23.20 -9.14
N PRO A 511 -23.10 21.94 -8.85
CA PRO A 511 -23.53 21.54 -7.53
C PRO A 511 -22.48 21.83 -6.46
N LEU A 512 -22.92 22.16 -5.23
CA LEU A 512 -22.06 22.19 -4.06
C LEU A 512 -21.53 20.78 -3.77
N MET A 513 -20.35 20.66 -3.18
CA MET A 513 -19.79 19.36 -2.81
C MET A 513 -19.18 19.40 -1.41
N PHE A 514 -19.54 18.43 -0.57
CA PHE A 514 -18.95 18.25 0.75
C PHE A 514 -17.98 17.08 0.73
N PHE A 515 -16.70 17.38 0.93
CA PHE A 515 -15.67 16.35 1.13
C PHE A 515 -15.54 16.11 2.63
N ASN A 516 -16.14 15.03 3.09
CA ASN A 516 -16.11 14.66 4.50
C ASN A 516 -14.84 13.87 4.83
N SER A 517 -14.38 13.94 6.06
CA SER A 517 -13.45 12.96 6.64
C SER A 517 -13.77 12.81 8.13
N VAL A 518 -13.19 11.82 8.80
CA VAL A 518 -13.45 11.57 10.23
C VAL A 518 -12.19 11.82 11.02
N VAL A 519 -12.28 12.66 12.05
CA VAL A 519 -11.19 12.85 13.02
C VAL A 519 -11.03 11.59 13.84
N THR A 520 -9.85 10.98 13.79
CA THR A 520 -9.58 9.62 14.30
C THR A 520 -9.75 9.51 15.81
N ARG A 521 -9.48 10.59 16.54
CA ARG A 521 -9.43 10.61 18.00
C ARG A 521 -10.81 10.59 18.64
N ASP A 522 -11.79 11.26 18.05
CA ASP A 522 -13.11 11.49 18.67
C ASP A 522 -14.29 11.33 17.69
N SER A 523 -14.02 10.85 16.47
CA SER A 523 -15.01 10.57 15.43
C SER A 523 -15.81 11.80 14.95
N ARG A 524 -15.37 13.04 15.21
CA ARG A 524 -16.01 14.24 14.63
C ARG A 524 -15.84 14.27 13.11
N LYS A 525 -16.86 14.72 12.38
CA LYS A 525 -16.72 14.94 10.93
C LYS A 525 -15.89 16.18 10.67
N MET A 526 -15.00 16.12 9.71
CA MET A 526 -14.33 17.28 9.14
C MET A 526 -14.94 17.51 7.76
N ILE A 527 -15.66 18.62 7.59
CA ILE A 527 -16.39 18.97 6.36
C ILE A 527 -15.56 19.99 5.60
N ILE A 528 -15.09 19.63 4.41
CA ILE A 528 -14.41 20.55 3.49
C ILE A 528 -15.42 20.99 2.44
N SER A 529 -15.58 22.30 2.30
CA SER A 529 -16.54 22.96 1.40
C SER A 529 -15.93 24.27 0.91
N THR A 530 -16.27 24.72 -0.30
CA THR A 530 -15.85 26.05 -0.78
C THR A 530 -16.61 27.20 -0.12
N GLN A 531 -17.77 26.87 0.48
CA GLN A 531 -18.64 27.81 1.19
C GLN A 531 -18.56 27.54 2.69
N PRO A 532 -18.68 28.58 3.53
CA PRO A 532 -18.67 28.41 4.97
C PRO A 532 -19.92 27.65 5.42
N VAL A 533 -19.74 26.67 6.31
CA VAL A 533 -20.77 25.70 6.71
C VAL A 533 -20.76 25.44 8.21
N ARG A 534 -20.46 26.46 9.03
CA ARG A 534 -20.43 26.32 10.50
C ARG A 534 -21.78 25.90 11.07
N PHE A 535 -22.89 26.17 10.39
CA PHE A 535 -24.21 25.64 10.77
C PHE A 535 -24.25 24.10 10.78
N MET A 536 -23.45 23.42 9.95
CA MET A 536 -23.37 21.95 9.93
C MET A 536 -22.60 21.37 11.12
N MET A 537 -21.85 22.20 11.88
CA MET A 537 -21.05 21.76 13.02
C MET A 537 -21.91 21.28 14.20
N LYS A 538 -23.16 21.74 14.29
CA LYS A 538 -24.14 21.32 15.29
C LYS A 538 -25.41 20.87 14.60
N ALA A 539 -26.08 19.88 15.18
CA ALA A 539 -27.44 19.56 14.78
C ALA A 539 -28.38 20.74 15.14
N PRO A 540 -29.42 21.01 14.33
CA PRO A 540 -30.51 21.90 14.71
C PRO A 540 -31.10 21.47 16.06
N GLN A 541 -31.49 22.41 16.90
CA GLN A 541 -32.21 22.07 18.14
C GLN A 541 -33.56 21.44 17.79
N ASP A 542 -33.85 20.29 18.40
CA ASP A 542 -35.15 19.66 18.29
C ASP A 542 -36.19 20.35 19.21
N THR A 543 -37.45 19.94 19.08
CA THR A 543 -38.56 20.43 19.90
C THR A 543 -38.41 20.11 21.40
N THR A 544 -37.46 19.26 21.78
CA THR A 544 -37.20 18.92 23.18
C THR A 544 -36.29 19.92 23.89
N MET A 545 -35.81 20.95 23.16
CA MET A 545 -34.97 22.04 23.68
C MET A 545 -33.79 21.56 24.55
N ARG A 546 -33.18 20.42 24.16
CA ARG A 546 -31.99 19.92 24.87
C ARG A 546 -30.88 20.97 24.83
N PRO A 547 -30.04 21.03 25.89
CA PRO A 547 -28.89 21.92 25.93
C PRO A 547 -28.06 21.78 24.65
N SER A 548 -27.51 22.90 24.15
CA SER A 548 -26.68 22.92 22.94
C SER A 548 -25.64 21.81 23.01
N VAL A 549 -25.77 20.83 22.12
CA VAL A 549 -24.80 19.74 22.00
C VAL A 549 -23.48 20.35 21.52
N ASP A 550 -22.37 19.89 22.09
CA ASP A 550 -21.05 20.27 21.58
C ASP A 550 -20.96 19.98 20.08
N PRO A 551 -20.20 20.78 19.31
CA PRO A 551 -20.04 20.53 17.88
C PRO A 551 -19.65 19.07 17.64
N ASP A 552 -20.26 18.39 16.69
CA ASP A 552 -19.90 17.00 16.33
C ASP A 552 -19.36 16.90 14.90
N ALA A 553 -19.30 18.05 14.23
CA ALA A 553 -18.57 18.27 12.99
C ALA A 553 -17.73 19.57 13.07
N VAL A 554 -16.80 19.72 12.14
CA VAL A 554 -15.86 20.83 12.03
C VAL A 554 -15.88 21.33 10.59
N ASP A 555 -16.18 22.61 10.40
CA ASP A 555 -15.98 23.28 9.11
C ASP A 555 -14.48 23.53 8.91
N PHE A 556 -13.88 22.81 7.97
CA PHE A 556 -12.45 22.82 7.71
C PHE A 556 -11.93 24.21 7.37
N ALA A 557 -12.62 24.94 6.48
CA ALA A 557 -12.15 26.24 6.01
C ALA A 557 -12.20 27.28 7.13
N SER A 558 -13.27 27.27 7.91
CA SER A 558 -13.40 28.15 9.08
C SER A 558 -12.40 27.80 10.19
N PHE A 559 -12.20 26.51 10.48
CA PHE A 559 -11.32 26.08 11.56
C PHE A 559 -9.84 26.35 11.26
N PHE A 560 -9.41 26.10 10.02
CA PHE A 560 -8.03 26.30 9.58
C PHE A 560 -7.80 27.64 8.87
N ALA A 561 -8.59 28.68 9.17
CA ALA A 561 -8.55 29.98 8.47
C ALA A 561 -7.15 30.64 8.43
N LYS A 562 -6.28 30.32 9.41
CA LYS A 562 -4.88 30.81 9.49
C LYS A 562 -3.87 29.88 8.82
N GLN A 563 -4.30 28.84 8.13
CA GLN A 563 -3.47 27.84 7.46
C GLN A 563 -3.70 27.78 5.95
N ASP A 564 -4.25 28.84 5.35
CA ASP A 564 -4.60 28.91 3.92
C ASP A 564 -5.48 27.74 3.44
N PRO A 565 -6.62 27.49 4.09
CA PRO A 565 -7.38 26.25 3.88
C PRO A 565 -7.94 26.14 2.46
N GLU A 566 -8.22 27.26 1.80
CA GLU A 566 -8.75 27.29 0.44
C GLU A 566 -7.71 26.88 -0.63
N ASN A 567 -6.43 26.83 -0.27
CA ASN A 567 -5.35 26.33 -1.12
C ASN A 567 -5.20 24.80 -1.06
N ILE A 568 -6.02 24.08 -0.29
CA ILE A 568 -6.01 22.61 -0.34
C ILE A 568 -6.34 22.13 -1.77
N ARG A 569 -5.59 21.15 -2.29
CA ARG A 569 -5.91 20.52 -3.58
C ARG A 569 -7.18 19.67 -3.45
N ILE A 570 -7.99 19.61 -4.49
CA ILE A 570 -9.14 18.68 -4.55
C ILE A 570 -8.67 17.23 -4.43
N LEU A 571 -7.54 16.88 -5.06
CA LEU A 571 -6.92 15.57 -4.90
C LEU A 571 -6.57 15.26 -3.43
N THR A 572 -6.10 16.26 -2.67
CA THR A 572 -5.87 16.12 -1.22
C THR A 572 -7.18 15.89 -0.46
N ALA A 573 -8.22 16.68 -0.75
CA ALA A 573 -9.53 16.56 -0.08
C ALA A 573 -10.17 15.18 -0.36
N LEU A 574 -10.09 14.70 -1.62
CA LEU A 574 -10.51 13.36 -2.02
C LEU A 574 -9.71 12.27 -1.32
N ARG A 575 -8.38 12.43 -1.23
CA ARG A 575 -7.54 11.48 -0.50
C ARG A 575 -7.90 11.46 0.98
N MET A 576 -8.11 12.60 1.63
CA MET A 576 -8.57 12.66 3.04
C MET A 576 -9.92 11.94 3.21
N ASN A 577 -10.84 12.11 2.27
CA ASN A 577 -12.14 11.43 2.24
C ASN A 577 -12.04 9.91 2.02
N ALA A 578 -10.94 9.43 1.42
CA ALA A 578 -10.69 8.02 1.07
C ALA A 578 -9.52 7.38 1.84
N THR A 579 -8.99 8.03 2.89
CA THR A 579 -7.82 7.53 3.62
C THR A 579 -8.19 6.37 4.52
N PHE A 580 -7.99 5.16 4.02
CA PHE A 580 -8.17 3.93 4.79
C PHE A 580 -6.84 3.45 5.41
N PRO A 581 -6.82 3.02 6.68
CA PRO A 581 -5.61 2.51 7.33
C PRO A 581 -4.92 1.41 6.51
N ILE A 582 -3.59 1.29 6.67
CA ILE A 582 -2.70 0.32 5.99
C ILE A 582 -2.38 0.69 4.53
N ILE A 583 -3.37 1.05 3.71
CA ILE A 583 -3.19 1.34 2.28
C ILE A 583 -2.71 2.77 2.08
N LEU A 584 -3.44 3.74 2.64
CA LEU A 584 -3.09 5.15 2.60
C LEU A 584 -2.57 5.60 3.98
N PRO A 585 -1.66 6.57 4.06
CA PRO A 585 -1.21 7.13 5.33
C PRO A 585 -2.27 8.11 5.85
N ASN A 586 -2.55 8.07 7.15
CA ASN A 586 -3.43 9.04 7.80
C ASN A 586 -2.93 10.47 7.53
N VAL A 587 -3.87 11.39 7.35
CA VAL A 587 -3.54 12.79 7.10
C VAL A 587 -3.59 13.54 8.42
N TRP A 588 -2.45 14.04 8.88
CA TRP A 588 -2.44 14.91 10.05
C TRP A 588 -2.73 16.34 9.66
N LEU A 589 -3.49 17.04 10.48
CA LEU A 589 -3.87 18.43 10.28
C LEU A 589 -3.24 19.32 11.37
N PRO A 590 -2.85 20.56 11.02
CA PRO A 590 -2.07 21.44 11.90
C PRO A 590 -2.96 22.15 12.94
N SER A 591 -3.57 21.40 13.86
CA SER A 591 -4.30 21.93 15.03
C SER A 591 -3.49 21.77 16.32
N ASP A 592 -4.00 22.34 17.42
CA ASP A 592 -3.47 22.13 18.77
C ASP A 592 -4.54 21.54 19.73
N PRO A 593 -4.41 20.28 20.18
CA PRO A 593 -3.41 19.31 19.77
C PRO A 593 -3.61 18.89 18.30
N VAL A 594 -2.56 18.31 17.71
CA VAL A 594 -2.61 17.74 16.34
C VAL A 594 -3.69 16.67 16.26
N ILE A 595 -4.47 16.70 15.18
CA ILE A 595 -5.46 15.67 14.83
C ILE A 595 -5.06 14.95 13.55
N ASP A 596 -5.50 13.70 13.42
CA ASP A 596 -5.47 12.95 12.18
C ASP A 596 -6.88 12.76 11.64
N VAL A 597 -7.01 12.67 10.32
CA VAL A 597 -8.26 12.28 9.66
C VAL A 597 -8.12 10.98 8.87
N MET A 598 -9.25 10.28 8.76
CA MET A 598 -9.44 9.04 7.99
C MET A 598 -10.71 9.12 7.13
N ASP A 599 -10.93 8.06 6.34
CA ASP A 599 -12.06 7.86 5.45
C ASP A 599 -13.40 8.23 6.11
N ALA A 600 -14.22 8.99 5.37
CA ALA A 600 -15.55 9.40 5.79
C ALA A 600 -16.47 8.20 6.11
N GLY A 601 -16.21 7.06 5.48
CA GLY A 601 -16.98 5.83 5.62
C GLY A 601 -16.92 5.19 7.00
N LEU A 602 -15.98 5.60 7.86
CA LEU A 602 -15.96 5.20 9.26
C LEU A 602 -17.15 5.74 10.07
N ARG A 603 -17.76 6.85 9.62
CA ARG A 603 -18.91 7.48 10.30
C ARG A 603 -20.16 7.57 9.43
N ASP A 604 -20.02 8.03 8.19
CA ASP A 604 -21.15 8.32 7.30
C ASP A 604 -20.82 7.85 5.88
N ASN A 605 -20.82 6.52 5.68
CA ASN A 605 -20.40 5.91 4.43
C ASN A 605 -21.27 6.29 3.22
N TYR A 606 -22.54 6.62 3.44
CA TYR A 606 -23.46 7.01 2.38
C TYR A 606 -23.52 8.52 2.18
N GLY A 607 -23.15 9.33 3.18
CA GLY A 607 -23.35 10.78 3.18
C GLY A 607 -24.77 11.19 3.63
N GLU A 608 -25.59 10.23 4.06
CA GLU A 608 -26.98 10.44 4.44
C GLU A 608 -27.12 11.30 5.69
N GLU A 609 -26.30 11.08 6.73
CA GLU A 609 -26.37 11.91 7.94
C GLU A 609 -26.02 13.37 7.62
N THR A 610 -25.04 13.57 6.74
CA THR A 610 -24.65 14.90 6.25
C THR A 610 -25.79 15.57 5.48
N THR A 611 -26.39 14.86 4.53
CA THR A 611 -27.48 15.39 3.71
C THR A 611 -28.74 15.66 4.54
N LEU A 612 -29.15 14.74 5.42
CA LEU A 612 -30.29 14.92 6.31
C LEU A 612 -30.11 16.13 7.23
N ARG A 613 -28.91 16.33 7.80
CA ARG A 613 -28.62 17.51 8.61
C ARG A 613 -28.75 18.81 7.82
N PHE A 614 -28.27 18.83 6.57
CA PHE A 614 -28.44 19.98 5.69
C PHE A 614 -29.93 20.27 5.46
N LEU A 615 -30.72 19.24 5.14
CA LEU A 615 -32.15 19.37 4.89
C LEU A 615 -32.89 19.97 6.08
N ILE A 616 -32.61 19.51 7.31
CA ILE A 616 -33.27 20.04 8.52
C ILE A 616 -32.95 21.52 8.73
N TRP A 617 -31.72 21.97 8.46
CA TRP A 617 -31.34 23.38 8.60
C TRP A 617 -32.07 24.35 7.64
N PHE A 618 -32.59 23.82 6.53
CA PHE A 618 -33.25 24.58 5.47
C PHE A 618 -34.69 24.11 5.19
N ASP A 619 -35.31 23.35 6.10
CA ASP A 619 -36.65 22.79 5.94
C ASP A 619 -37.69 23.86 5.54
N ASP A 620 -37.72 24.99 6.26
CA ASP A 620 -38.59 26.13 5.95
C ASP A 620 -38.42 26.64 4.51
N TRP A 621 -37.17 26.75 4.06
CA TRP A 621 -36.87 27.21 2.70
C TRP A 621 -37.32 26.16 1.68
N ILE A 622 -37.06 24.88 1.94
CA ILE A 622 -37.40 23.76 1.06
C ILE A 622 -38.92 23.66 0.89
N GLN A 623 -39.70 23.66 1.97
CA GLN A 623 -41.17 23.59 1.92
C GLN A 623 -41.79 24.77 1.14
N LYS A 624 -41.23 25.97 1.31
CA LYS A 624 -41.72 27.17 0.61
C LYS A 624 -41.36 27.15 -0.88
N ASN A 625 -40.20 26.62 -1.25
CA ASN A 625 -39.61 26.83 -2.57
C ASN A 625 -39.55 25.62 -3.48
N THR A 626 -39.83 24.41 -2.99
CA THR A 626 -39.68 23.15 -3.73
C THR A 626 -40.95 22.32 -3.65
N SER A 627 -41.11 21.35 -4.57
CA SER A 627 -42.22 20.37 -4.50
C SER A 627 -41.85 19.12 -3.69
N GLY A 628 -40.59 19.03 -3.24
CA GLY A 628 -40.02 17.87 -2.56
C GLY A 628 -38.51 17.78 -2.80
N VAL A 629 -37.89 16.81 -2.13
CA VAL A 629 -36.48 16.45 -2.22
C VAL A 629 -36.34 15.10 -2.90
#